data_AF-A0A963RTM9-F1
#
_entry.id   AF-A0A963RTM9-F1
#
_cell.length_a   1.000
_cell.length_b   1.000
_cell.length_c   1.000
_cell.angle_alpha   90.00
_cell.angle_beta   90.00
_cell.angle_gamma   90.00
#
_symmetry.space_group_name_H-M   'P 1'
#
loop_
_entity.id
_entity.type
_entity.pdbx_description
1 polymer ?
#
loop_
_entity_poly.entity_id
_entity_poly.type
_entity_poly.pdbx_seq_one_letter_code
_entity_poly.pdbx_strand_id
1 'polypeptide(L)' 'SIHEAVFLSTRVVMMAARPGRVVEELHIDAPYPRGDDFMVSTEFAGYARQLQDSLLRASATQFAPEEVQP' A
#
# COMPACT_ATOMS: atom_id res chain seq x y z
N SER A 1 9.93 -4.78 0.11
CA SER A 1 9.71 -3.66 -0.86
C SER A 1 8.24 -3.61 -1.29
N ILE A 2 7.73 -2.51 -1.90
CA ILE A 2 6.36 -2.47 -2.47
C ILE A 2 6.18 -3.58 -3.52
N HIS A 3 7.15 -3.74 -4.42
CA HIS A 3 7.09 -4.74 -5.50
C HIS A 3 7.00 -6.17 -4.94
N GLU A 4 7.81 -6.46 -3.92
CA GLU A 4 7.80 -7.74 -3.21
C GLU A 4 6.48 -7.97 -2.46
N ALA A 5 5.91 -6.92 -1.84
CA ALA A 5 4.61 -7.00 -1.18
C ALA A 5 3.50 -7.35 -2.18
N VAL A 6 3.49 -6.73 -3.36
CA VAL A 6 2.57 -7.05 -4.46
C VAL A 6 2.81 -8.47 -4.97
N PHE A 7 4.05 -8.89 -5.18
CA PHE A 7 4.35 -10.21 -5.74
C PHE A 7 3.98 -11.35 -4.78
N LEU A 8 4.29 -11.21 -3.49
CA LEU A 8 4.17 -12.32 -2.54
C LEU A 8 2.83 -12.37 -1.80
N SER A 9 2.11 -11.26 -1.66
CA SER A 9 0.96 -11.17 -0.76
C SER A 9 -0.38 -11.25 -1.49
N THR A 10 -1.38 -11.86 -0.86
CA THR A 10 -2.80 -11.75 -1.26
C THR A 10 -3.44 -10.47 -0.75
N ARG A 11 -2.90 -9.91 0.34
CA ARG A 11 -3.43 -8.74 1.03
C ARG A 11 -2.29 -7.91 1.59
N VAL A 12 -2.37 -6.61 1.38
CA VAL A 12 -1.44 -5.62 1.93
C VAL A 12 -2.24 -4.62 2.75
N VAL A 13 -1.80 -4.39 3.98
CA VAL A 13 -2.47 -3.48 4.92
C VAL A 13 -1.55 -2.29 5.17
N MET A 14 -2.10 -1.09 5.04
CA MET A 14 -1.40 0.15 5.36
C MET A 14 -1.80 0.67 6.73
N MET A 15 -0.79 1.04 7.52
CA MET A 15 -0.97 1.54 8.87
C MET A 15 -0.59 3.02 8.92
N ALA A 16 -1.44 3.85 9.50
CA ALA A 16 -1.01 5.18 9.94
C ALA A 16 -0.21 5.04 11.24
N ALA A 17 0.81 5.88 11.43
CA ALA A 17 1.45 5.96 12.73
C ALA A 17 0.59 6.82 13.67
N ARG A 18 0.61 6.45 14.96
CA ARG A 18 0.18 7.23 16.13
C ARG A 18 -1.12 8.04 15.99
N PRO A 19 -2.26 7.54 16.51
CA PRO A 19 -2.47 6.19 17.00
C PRO A 19 -2.46 5.18 15.85
N GLY A 20 -1.82 4.02 16.07
CA GLY A 20 -1.65 2.97 15.07
C GLY A 20 -2.99 2.39 14.63
N ARG A 21 -3.39 2.67 13.39
CA ARG A 21 -4.67 2.19 12.82
C ARG A 21 -4.49 1.78 11.38
N VAL A 22 -5.30 0.82 10.95
CA VAL A 22 -5.43 0.48 9.53
C VAL A 22 -6.07 1.66 8.82
N VAL A 23 -5.42 2.14 7.75
CA VAL A 23 -5.95 3.23 6.91
C VAL A 23 -6.30 2.78 5.51
N GLU A 24 -5.73 1.67 5.05
CA GLU A 24 -6.06 1.09 3.76
C GLU A 24 -5.78 -0.41 3.78
N GLU A 25 -6.57 -1.13 3.01
CA GLU A 25 -6.42 -2.55 2.75
C GLU A 25 -6.54 -2.79 1.26
N LEU A 26 -5.51 -3.41 0.70
CA LEU A 26 -5.44 -3.75 -0.71
C LEU A 26 -5.42 -5.25 -0.89
N HIS A 27 -6.37 -5.77 -1.68
CA HIS A 27 -6.37 -7.14 -2.15
C HIS A 27 -5.60 -7.23 -3.47
N ILE A 28 -4.76 -8.26 -3.59
CA ILE A 28 -4.03 -8.58 -4.81
C ILE A 28 -4.71 -9.81 -5.43
N ASP A 29 -5.63 -9.56 -6.36
CA ASP A 29 -6.51 -10.55 -6.99
C ASP A 29 -5.84 -11.29 -8.16
N ALA A 30 -4.51 -11.39 -8.12
CA ALA A 30 -3.73 -12.18 -9.06
C ALA A 30 -3.63 -13.64 -8.57
N PRO A 31 -4.02 -14.63 -9.40
CA PRO A 31 -4.00 -16.04 -9.03
C PRO A 31 -2.59 -16.56 -8.77
N TYR A 32 -2.48 -17.58 -7.92
CA TYR A 32 -1.23 -18.29 -7.69
C TYR A 32 -1.14 -19.55 -8.58
N PRO A 33 0.06 -19.95 -9.05
CA PRO A 33 1.36 -19.31 -8.78
C PRO A 33 1.56 -18.03 -9.61
N ARG A 34 2.18 -17.02 -9.00
CA ARG A 34 2.59 -15.78 -9.69
C ARG A 34 3.95 -16.00 -10.33
N GLY A 35 4.07 -15.63 -11.60
CA GLY A 35 5.29 -15.77 -12.39
C GLY A 35 5.73 -14.45 -13.01
N ASP A 36 6.73 -14.51 -13.87
CA ASP A 36 7.34 -13.34 -14.51
C ASP A 36 6.33 -12.52 -15.33
N ASP A 37 5.37 -13.18 -15.97
CA ASP A 37 4.27 -12.54 -16.72
C ASP A 37 3.45 -11.60 -15.83
N PHE A 38 3.26 -11.96 -14.56
CA PHE A 38 2.58 -11.09 -13.60
C PHE A 38 3.44 -9.87 -13.27
N MET A 39 4.75 -10.05 -13.02
CA MET A 39 5.65 -8.94 -12.65
C MET A 39 5.76 -7.86 -13.74
N VAL A 40 5.57 -8.23 -15.01
CA VAL A 40 5.58 -7.27 -16.14
C VAL A 40 4.19 -6.79 -16.56
N SER A 41 3.13 -7.25 -15.87
CA SER A 41 1.75 -6.91 -16.21
C SER A 41 1.37 -5.48 -15.79
N THR A 42 0.38 -4.93 -16.48
CA THR A 42 -0.25 -3.66 -16.09
C THR A 42 -0.98 -3.75 -14.76
N GLU A 43 -1.50 -4.93 -14.41
CA GLU A 43 -2.15 -5.21 -13.14
C GLU A 43 -1.16 -5.06 -11.97
N PHE A 44 0.01 -5.70 -12.07
CA PHE A 44 1.08 -5.57 -11.08
C PHE A 44 1.53 -4.11 -10.92
N ALA A 45 1.75 -3.41 -12.02
CA ALA A 45 2.10 -2.00 -12.00
C ALA A 45 0.99 -1.14 -11.33
N GLY A 46 -0.28 -1.49 -11.54
CA GLY A 46 -1.43 -0.89 -10.89
C GLY A 46 -1.39 -1.02 -9.37
N TYR A 47 -1.17 -2.25 -8.87
CA TYR A 47 -1.05 -2.50 -7.44
C TYR A 47 0.15 -1.78 -6.81
N ALA A 48 1.30 -1.80 -7.47
CA ALA A 48 2.50 -1.12 -6.99
C ALA A 48 2.29 0.39 -6.88
N ARG A 49 1.66 0.99 -7.91
CA ARG A 49 1.30 2.41 -7.90
C ARG A 49 0.32 2.75 -6.78
N GLN A 50 -0.72 1.93 -6.59
CA GLN A 50 -1.70 2.17 -5.53
C GLN A 50 -1.02 2.20 -4.16
N LEU A 51 -0.19 1.19 -3.84
CA LEU A 51 0.54 1.16 -2.58
C LEU A 51 1.51 2.32 -2.41
N GLN A 52 2.16 2.77 -3.48
CA GLN A 52 3.03 3.95 -3.44
C GLN A 52 2.22 5.22 -3.14
N ASP A 53 1.09 5.41 -3.80
CA ASP A 53 0.19 6.55 -3.57
C ASP A 53 -0.34 6.54 -2.13
N SER A 54 -0.72 5.36 -1.61
CA SER A 54 -1.16 5.20 -0.22
C SER A 54 -0.07 5.56 0.78
N LEU A 55 1.17 5.13 0.52
CA LEU A 55 2.31 5.44 1.38
C LEU A 55 2.60 6.94 1.41
N LEU A 56 2.52 7.62 0.25
CA LEU A 56 2.68 9.07 0.14
C LEU A 56 1.58 9.83 0.89
N ARG A 57 0.32 9.38 0.80
CA ARG A 57 -0.78 9.97 1.58
C ARG A 57 -0.56 9.81 3.08
N ALA A 58 -0.20 8.60 3.52
CA ALA A 58 0.03 8.29 4.93
C ALA A 58 1.20 9.10 5.51
N SER A 59 2.27 9.32 4.73
CA SER A 59 3.39 10.15 5.18
C SER A 59 3.00 11.63 5.26
N ALA A 60 2.20 12.16 4.34
CA ALA A 60 1.74 13.54 4.36
C ALA A 60 0.82 13.83 5.57
N THR A 61 -0.08 12.90 5.93
CA THR A 61 -0.95 13.05 7.11
C THR A 61 -0.16 13.10 8.43
N GLN A 62 1.04 12.52 8.47
CA GLN A 62 1.88 12.51 9.67
C GLN A 62 2.56 13.85 9.97
N PHE A 63 2.60 14.79 9.02
CA PHE A 63 3.25 16.10 9.19
C PHE A 63 2.26 17.26 9.35
N ALA A 64 0.96 17.01 9.48
CA ALA A 64 0.03 18.03 9.91
C ALA A 64 0.30 18.34 11.39
N PRO A 65 0.69 19.59 11.77
CA PRO A 65 0.86 19.92 13.17
C PRO A 65 -0.46 19.72 13.91
N GLU A 66 -0.40 19.10 15.09
CA GLU A 66 -1.53 19.06 16.02
C GLU A 66 -2.00 20.50 16.25
N GLU A 67 -3.11 20.88 15.63
CA GLU A 67 -3.84 22.09 16.02
C GLU A 67 -4.31 21.87 17.47
N VAL A 68 -3.60 22.52 18.39
CA VAL A 68 -4.02 22.72 19.77
C VAL A 68 -5.33 23.52 19.71
N GLN A 69 -6.45 22.80 19.80
CA GLN A 69 -7.76 23.41 19.95
C GLN A 69 -7.88 23.99 21.38
N PRO A 70 -8.34 25.23 21.54
CA PRO A 70 -8.45 25.91 22.84
C PRO A 70 -9.55 25.32 23.75
#